data_AF-A0A443NMS8-F1
#
_entry.id   AF-A0A443NMS8-F1
#
_cell.length_a   1.000
_cell.length_b   1.000
_cell.length_c   1.000
_cell.angle_alpha   90.00
_cell.angle_beta   90.00
_cell.angle_gamma   90.00
#
_symmetry.space_group_name_H-M   'P 1'
#
loop_
_entity.id
_entity.type
_entity.pdbx_description
1 polymer ?
#
loop_
_entity_poly.entity_id
_entity_poly.type
_entity_poly.pdbx_seq_one_letter_code
_entity_poly.pdbx_strand_id
1 'polypeptide(L)'
;MWRFLPAAIIFYLSLFTNSELLLHANVDTFIVFRSAVPIFVAVGETIYLNQPWPSLKTWLSLATIFGGSVIYVLTDYQFTLTAYSWALAYLVSMSIDFVYIKHVVMTIGLNTWGLVLYNNLEALLLFPLELLIMGELKKIKHDIKEELPWHSVSVVLPVGLSCLFGLAISFFGFSCRRAISATGFTVLGIVNKLLTVVINLVIWDKHSTVVGTIGLLICMLGGVLYQQSSSKPKAAKPEETRNHNEEQKRLLEMESIPDSNNSEKSVDSGAPK
;
A
#
# COMPACT_ATOMS: atom_id res chain seq x y z
N MET A 1 -7.47 14.84 8.48
CA MET A 1 -6.24 14.64 9.27
C MET A 1 -6.48 13.60 10.37
N TRP A 2 -7.28 13.84 11.41
CA TRP A 2 -7.49 12.85 12.51
C TRP A 2 -8.00 11.46 12.09
N ARG A 3 -8.72 11.35 10.95
CA ARG A 3 -9.18 10.05 10.41
C ARG A 3 -8.08 9.23 9.72
N PHE A 4 -7.00 9.87 9.30
CA PHE A 4 -5.89 9.25 8.58
C PHE A 4 -4.69 8.98 9.51
N LEU A 5 -4.54 9.75 10.60
CA LEU A 5 -3.51 9.56 11.62
C LEU A 5 -3.35 8.09 12.10
N PRO A 6 -4.42 7.31 12.36
CA PRO A 6 -4.26 5.90 12.71
C PRO A 6 -3.64 5.08 11.58
N ALA A 7 -3.94 5.41 10.32
CA ALA A 7 -3.33 4.77 9.14
C ALA A 7 -1.83 5.04 9.11
N ALA A 8 -1.42 6.28 9.36
CA ALA A 8 -0.01 6.65 9.39
C ALA A 8 0.75 5.95 10.53
N ILE A 9 0.14 5.82 11.71
CA ILE A 9 0.74 5.08 12.84
C ILE A 9 0.89 3.60 12.51
N ILE A 10 -0.13 2.97 11.93
CA ILE A 10 -0.08 1.55 11.53
C ILE A 10 0.98 1.35 10.43
N PHE A 11 1.01 2.23 9.43
CA PHE A 11 2.00 2.22 8.37
C PHE A 11 3.42 2.35 8.93
N TYR A 12 3.64 3.30 9.84
CA TYR A 12 4.91 3.47 10.53
C TYR A 12 5.31 2.23 11.34
N LEU A 13 4.38 1.63 12.09
CA LEU A 13 4.65 0.38 12.82
C LEU A 13 5.06 -0.75 11.87
N SER A 14 4.44 -0.84 10.69
CA SER A 14 4.80 -1.81 9.66
C SER A 14 6.20 -1.56 9.07
N LEU A 15 6.59 -0.29 8.89
CA LEU A 15 7.94 0.09 8.45
C LEU A 15 8.99 -0.21 9.52
N PHE A 16 8.73 0.16 10.77
CA PHE A 16 9.63 -0.08 11.89
C PHE A 16 9.90 -1.58 12.08
N THR A 17 8.83 -2.38 12.17
CA THR A 17 8.95 -3.84 12.28
C THR A 17 9.64 -4.46 11.07
N ASN A 18 9.49 -3.88 9.87
CA ASN A 18 10.22 -4.32 8.69
C ASN A 18 11.73 -4.05 8.79
N SER A 19 12.13 -2.85 9.23
CA SER A 19 13.54 -2.48 9.41
C SER A 19 14.22 -3.36 10.45
N GLU A 20 13.60 -3.57 11.61
CA GLU A 20 14.12 -4.44 12.68
C GLU A 20 14.26 -5.91 12.21
N LEU A 21 13.30 -6.40 11.42
CA LEU A 21 13.40 -7.73 10.82
C LEU A 21 14.62 -7.85 9.89
N LEU A 22 14.86 -6.87 9.03
CA LEU A 22 15.98 -6.88 8.09
C LEU A 22 17.35 -6.72 8.78
N LEU A 23 17.40 -6.14 9.98
CA LEU A 23 18.62 -6.09 10.80
C LEU A 23 19.02 -7.47 11.34
N HIS A 24 18.05 -8.36 11.56
CA HIS A 24 18.26 -9.65 12.22
C HIS A 24 18.06 -10.87 11.32
N ALA A 25 17.44 -10.71 10.14
CA ALA A 25 17.13 -11.79 9.20
C ALA A 25 17.69 -11.52 7.80
N ASN A 26 17.88 -12.58 7.02
CA ASN A 26 18.21 -12.45 5.61
C ASN A 26 16.98 -12.00 4.79
N VAL A 27 17.23 -11.55 3.56
CA VAL A 27 16.20 -11.09 2.62
C VAL A 27 15.20 -12.20 2.30
N ASP A 28 15.66 -13.44 2.22
CA ASP A 28 14.85 -14.61 1.90
C ASP A 28 13.78 -14.89 2.99
N THR A 29 14.15 -14.85 4.28
CA THR A 29 13.21 -14.99 5.41
C THR A 29 12.21 -13.86 5.41
N PHE A 30 12.62 -12.62 5.12
CA PHE A 30 11.69 -11.51 4.94
C PHE A 30 10.67 -11.75 3.82
N ILE A 31 11.10 -12.30 2.68
CA ILE A 31 10.20 -12.62 1.56
C ILE A 31 9.18 -13.68 1.97
N VAL A 32 9.61 -14.70 2.70
CA VAL A 32 8.78 -15.84 3.15
C VAL A 32 7.69 -15.41 4.13
N PHE A 33 8.04 -14.61 5.13
CA PHE A 33 7.03 -14.07 6.04
C PHE A 33 6.06 -13.15 5.31
N ARG A 34 6.55 -12.35 4.35
CA ARG A 34 5.66 -11.53 3.53
C ARG A 34 4.76 -12.37 2.63
N SER A 35 5.20 -13.52 2.14
CA SER A 35 4.34 -14.41 1.35
C SER A 35 3.21 -15.02 2.16
N ALA A 36 3.32 -15.10 3.49
CA ALA A 36 2.22 -15.52 4.35
C ALA A 36 1.14 -14.43 4.54
N VAL A 37 1.46 -13.14 4.39
CA VAL A 37 0.54 -12.01 4.64
C VAL A 37 -0.83 -12.14 3.93
N PRO A 38 -0.95 -12.56 2.65
CA PRO A 38 -2.23 -12.59 1.95
C PRO A 38 -3.29 -13.47 2.60
N ILE A 39 -2.91 -14.55 3.30
CA ILE A 39 -3.90 -15.43 3.96
C ILE A 39 -4.59 -14.68 5.12
N PHE A 40 -3.82 -13.91 5.89
CA PHE A 40 -4.32 -13.10 7.00
C PHE A 40 -5.11 -11.90 6.48
N VAL A 41 -4.65 -11.28 5.39
CA VAL A 41 -5.37 -10.17 4.75
C VAL A 41 -6.68 -10.64 4.14
N ALA A 42 -6.77 -11.84 3.57
CA ALA A 42 -8.03 -12.39 3.06
C ALA A 42 -9.07 -12.59 4.17
N VAL A 43 -8.63 -13.09 5.32
CA VAL A 43 -9.48 -13.24 6.52
C VAL A 43 -9.90 -11.86 7.04
N GLY A 44 -8.94 -10.94 7.19
CA GLY A 44 -9.20 -9.57 7.67
C GLY A 44 -10.12 -8.79 6.73
N GLU A 45 -9.97 -8.93 5.42
CA GLU A 45 -10.83 -8.32 4.42
C GLU A 45 -12.26 -8.89 4.47
N THR A 46 -12.41 -10.18 4.75
CA THR A 46 -13.73 -10.78 4.90
C THR A 46 -14.43 -10.31 6.17
N ILE A 47 -13.72 -10.28 7.31
CA ILE A 47 -14.30 -9.95 8.62
C ILE A 47 -14.48 -8.44 8.80
N TYR A 48 -13.44 -7.64 8.50
CA TYR A 48 -13.42 -6.20 8.79
C TYR A 48 -14.05 -5.37 7.67
N LEU A 49 -13.77 -5.71 6.40
CA LEU A 49 -14.32 -4.99 5.24
C LEU A 49 -15.66 -5.58 4.76
N ASN A 50 -16.19 -6.60 5.45
CA ASN A 50 -17.44 -7.32 5.12
C ASN A 50 -17.50 -7.77 3.64
N GLN A 51 -16.36 -8.14 3.06
CA GLN A 51 -16.27 -8.66 1.70
C GLN A 51 -16.69 -10.14 1.67
N PRO A 52 -17.18 -10.66 0.52
CA PRO A 52 -17.52 -12.07 0.41
C PRO A 52 -16.28 -12.95 0.56
N TRP A 53 -16.46 -14.12 1.17
CA TRP A 53 -15.39 -15.11 1.34
C TRP A 53 -14.75 -15.46 -0.02
N PRO A 54 -13.41 -15.63 -0.07
CA PRO A 54 -12.73 -16.08 -1.27
C PRO A 54 -13.26 -17.41 -1.79
N SER A 55 -13.19 -17.60 -3.11
CA SER A 55 -13.55 -18.89 -3.71
C SER A 55 -12.62 -20.00 -3.22
N LEU A 56 -13.07 -21.26 -3.28
CA LEU A 56 -12.24 -22.41 -2.89
C LEU A 56 -10.92 -22.48 -3.68
N LYS A 57 -10.94 -22.08 -4.96
CA LYS A 57 -9.74 -22.00 -5.81
C LYS A 57 -8.75 -20.96 -5.28
N THR A 58 -9.27 -19.82 -4.83
CA THR A 58 -8.48 -18.74 -4.23
C THR A 58 -7.89 -19.19 -2.90
N TRP A 59 -8.67 -19.87 -2.04
CA TRP A 59 -8.16 -20.46 -0.81
C TRP A 59 -7.04 -21.49 -1.06
N LEU A 60 -7.19 -22.34 -2.07
CA LEU A 60 -6.15 -23.30 -2.44
C LEU A 60 -4.85 -22.60 -2.90
N SER A 61 -4.96 -21.51 -3.65
CA SER A 61 -3.79 -20.72 -4.04
C SER A 61 -3.11 -20.07 -2.83
N LEU A 62 -3.86 -19.48 -1.90
CA LEU A 62 -3.31 -18.91 -0.67
C LEU A 62 -2.66 -19.98 0.22
N ALA A 63 -3.28 -21.16 0.33
CA ALA A 63 -2.71 -22.29 1.04
C ALA A 63 -1.41 -22.79 0.40
N THR A 64 -1.31 -22.76 -0.94
CA THR A 64 -0.08 -23.10 -1.66
C THR A 64 1.04 -22.11 -1.33
N ILE A 65 0.73 -20.81 -1.30
CA ILE A 65 1.70 -19.77 -0.91
C ILE A 65 2.17 -19.99 0.53
N PHE A 66 1.24 -20.27 1.44
CA PHE A 66 1.57 -20.56 2.84
C PHE A 66 2.41 -21.83 2.99
N GLY A 67 2.08 -22.89 2.24
CA GLY A 67 2.84 -24.15 2.23
C GLY A 67 4.29 -23.96 1.79
N GLY A 68 4.54 -23.19 0.73
CA GLY A 68 5.90 -22.82 0.31
C GLY A 68 6.66 -22.07 1.41
N SER A 69 5.96 -21.21 2.15
CA SER A 69 6.53 -20.42 3.23
C SER A 69 6.96 -21.32 4.41
N VAL A 70 6.14 -22.32 4.75
CA VAL A 70 6.45 -23.31 5.79
C VAL A 70 7.65 -24.18 5.41
N ILE A 71 7.73 -24.64 4.16
CA ILE A 71 8.88 -25.44 3.66
C ILE A 71 10.19 -24.66 3.84
N TYR A 72 10.18 -23.37 3.50
CA TYR A 72 11.35 -22.52 3.70
C TYR A 72 11.75 -22.42 5.19
N VAL A 73 10.79 -22.10 6.07
CA VAL A 73 11.07 -21.93 7.51
C VAL A 73 11.65 -23.22 8.13
N LEU A 74 11.15 -24.38 7.73
CA LEU A 74 11.65 -25.67 8.22
C LEU A 74 13.09 -25.98 7.77
N THR A 75 13.58 -25.31 6.73
CA THR A 75 14.91 -25.52 6.14
C THR A 75 15.86 -24.34 6.37
N ASP A 76 15.41 -23.35 7.15
CA ASP A 76 16.17 -22.16 7.48
C ASP A 76 17.20 -22.47 8.59
N TYR A 77 18.47 -22.56 8.20
CA TYR A 77 19.59 -22.79 9.12
C TYR A 77 19.93 -21.55 9.97
N GLN A 78 19.38 -20.37 9.67
CA GLN A 78 19.61 -19.11 10.40
C GLN A 78 18.46 -18.76 11.34
N PHE A 79 17.81 -19.77 11.92
CA PHE A 79 16.76 -19.55 12.91
C PHE A 79 17.30 -18.85 14.17
N THR A 80 16.85 -17.62 14.40
CA THR A 80 17.07 -16.92 15.67
C THR A 80 15.73 -16.47 16.25
N LEU A 81 15.55 -16.66 17.56
CA LEU A 81 14.30 -16.32 18.23
C LEU A 81 13.93 -14.84 18.05
N THR A 82 14.93 -13.96 18.09
CA THR A 82 14.77 -12.51 17.89
C THR A 82 14.28 -12.18 16.48
N ALA A 83 14.90 -12.75 15.43
CA ALA A 83 14.48 -12.51 14.05
C ALA A 83 13.04 -12.98 13.82
N TYR A 84 12.68 -14.17 14.33
CA TYR A 84 11.34 -14.73 14.16
C TYR A 84 10.27 -14.01 14.99
N SER A 85 10.62 -13.46 16.18
CA SER A 85 9.71 -12.59 16.93
C SER A 85 9.40 -11.30 16.16
N TRP A 86 10.43 -10.68 15.55
CA TRP A 86 10.23 -9.52 14.69
C TRP A 86 9.49 -9.86 13.41
N ALA A 87 9.72 -11.05 12.85
CA ALA A 87 9.02 -11.53 11.67
C ALA A 87 7.52 -11.73 11.93
N LEU A 88 7.16 -12.26 13.10
CA LEU A 88 5.76 -12.37 13.52
C LEU A 88 5.14 -10.99 13.77
N ALA A 89 5.85 -10.09 14.45
CA ALA A 89 5.39 -8.71 14.65
C ALA A 89 5.15 -8.00 13.32
N TYR A 90 6.06 -8.19 12.36
CA TYR A 90 5.96 -7.69 10.99
C TYR A 90 4.75 -8.29 10.24
N LEU A 91 4.54 -9.61 10.35
CA LEU A 91 3.39 -10.28 9.73
C LEU A 91 2.06 -9.70 10.21
N VAL A 92 1.93 -9.48 11.53
CA VAL A 92 0.72 -8.92 12.14
C VAL A 92 0.54 -7.45 11.75
N SER A 93 1.58 -6.62 11.91
CA SER A 93 1.53 -5.19 11.60
C SER A 93 1.18 -4.95 10.13
N MET A 94 1.83 -5.69 9.22
CA MET A 94 1.59 -5.58 7.78
C MET A 94 0.19 -6.06 7.38
N SER A 95 -0.33 -7.10 8.02
CA SER A 95 -1.69 -7.59 7.75
C SER A 95 -2.75 -6.54 8.14
N ILE A 96 -2.57 -5.91 9.30
CA ILE A 96 -3.43 -4.81 9.75
C ILE A 96 -3.30 -3.61 8.80
N ASP A 97 -2.09 -3.24 8.41
CA ASP A 97 -1.81 -2.13 7.48
C ASP A 97 -2.56 -2.31 6.15
N PHE A 98 -2.46 -3.47 5.51
CA PHE A 98 -3.13 -3.69 4.23
C PHE A 98 -4.65 -3.62 4.31
N VAL A 99 -5.25 -4.18 5.36
CA VAL A 99 -6.71 -4.15 5.57
C VAL A 99 -7.16 -2.74 5.92
N TYR A 100 -6.44 -2.04 6.80
CA TYR A 100 -6.80 -0.71 7.26
C TYR A 100 -6.64 0.34 6.15
N ILE A 101 -5.53 0.32 5.40
CA ILE A 101 -5.37 1.20 4.25
C ILE A 101 -6.48 0.95 3.21
N LYS A 102 -6.86 -0.31 2.97
CA LYS A 102 -7.98 -0.60 2.06
C LYS A 102 -9.29 0.01 2.58
N HIS A 103 -9.55 -0.05 3.88
CA HIS A 103 -10.70 0.62 4.51
C HIS A 103 -10.66 2.13 4.29
N VAL A 104 -9.53 2.78 4.59
CA VAL A 104 -9.31 4.22 4.37
C VAL A 104 -9.58 4.62 2.92
N VAL A 105 -9.05 3.85 1.96
CA VAL A 105 -9.25 4.08 0.53
C VAL A 105 -10.73 3.95 0.13
N MET A 106 -11.47 3.00 0.72
CA MET A 106 -12.90 2.80 0.42
C MET A 106 -13.83 3.80 1.10
N THR A 107 -13.46 4.34 2.28
CA THR A 107 -14.36 5.17 3.10
C THR A 107 -14.20 6.66 2.84
N ILE A 108 -13.01 7.12 2.46
CA ILE A 108 -12.71 8.56 2.44
C ILE A 108 -13.08 9.24 1.11
N GLY A 109 -13.29 8.47 0.03
CA GLY A 109 -13.81 8.99 -1.25
C GLY A 109 -12.90 10.00 -1.96
N LEU A 110 -11.64 10.15 -1.52
CA LEU A 110 -10.67 11.02 -2.17
C LEU A 110 -10.14 10.39 -3.47
N ASN A 111 -9.74 11.24 -4.41
CA ASN A 111 -8.99 10.79 -5.58
C ASN A 111 -7.59 10.28 -5.16
N THR A 112 -6.89 9.61 -6.10
CA THR A 112 -5.58 9.02 -5.82
C THR A 112 -4.57 10.07 -5.36
N TRP A 113 -4.55 11.26 -5.98
CA TRP A 113 -3.64 12.34 -5.59
C TRP A 113 -3.87 12.84 -4.17
N GLY A 114 -5.14 12.93 -3.74
CA GLY A 114 -5.48 13.27 -2.36
C GLY A 114 -4.98 12.22 -1.37
N LEU A 115 -5.18 10.93 -1.68
CA LEU A 115 -4.68 9.83 -0.85
C LEU A 115 -3.14 9.85 -0.74
N VAL A 116 -2.45 10.09 -1.86
CA VAL A 116 -0.98 10.24 -1.90
C VAL A 116 -0.54 11.43 -1.05
N LEU A 117 -1.17 12.59 -1.21
CA LEU A 117 -0.81 13.79 -0.47
C LEU A 117 -0.99 13.59 1.05
N TYR A 118 -2.14 13.08 1.49
CA TYR A 118 -2.38 12.83 2.92
C TYR A 118 -1.43 11.79 3.49
N ASN A 119 -1.16 10.70 2.77
CA ASN A 119 -0.24 9.67 3.24
C ASN A 119 1.18 10.19 3.41
N ASN A 120 1.70 10.97 2.45
CA ASN A 120 3.04 11.53 2.52
C ASN A 120 3.14 12.67 3.54
N LEU A 121 2.11 13.50 3.65
CA LEU A 121 2.06 14.57 4.65
C LEU A 121 2.05 14.00 6.07
N GLU A 122 1.31 12.92 6.32
CA GLU A 122 1.29 12.29 7.63
C GLU A 122 2.58 11.54 7.95
N ALA A 123 3.19 10.89 6.97
CA ALA A 123 4.54 10.35 7.12
C ALA A 123 5.55 11.45 7.50
N LEU A 124 5.46 12.62 6.87
CA LEU A 124 6.28 13.78 7.21
C LEU A 124 6.02 14.28 8.64
N LEU A 125 4.78 14.20 9.14
CA LEU A 125 4.45 14.56 10.53
C LEU A 125 5.01 13.56 11.55
N LEU A 126 5.14 12.28 11.19
CA LEU A 126 5.72 11.24 12.06
C LEU A 126 7.25 11.20 12.00
N PHE A 127 7.86 11.72 10.94
CA PHE A 127 9.31 11.72 10.73
C PHE A 127 10.14 12.31 11.90
N PRO A 128 9.78 13.44 12.54
CA PRO A 128 10.54 13.94 13.69
C PRO A 128 10.54 13.00 14.90
N LEU A 129 9.46 12.24 15.09
CA LEU A 129 9.36 11.26 16.16
C LEU A 129 10.29 10.07 15.88
N GLU A 130 10.35 9.61 14.63
CA GLU A 130 11.26 8.56 14.17
C GLU A 130 12.73 8.94 14.41
N LEU A 131 13.12 10.16 14.02
CA LEU A 131 14.48 10.67 14.25
C LEU A 131 14.88 10.66 15.74
N LEU A 132 13.92 10.93 16.62
CA LEU A 132 14.14 10.90 18.07
C LEU A 132 14.30 9.47 18.59
N ILE A 133 13.45 8.54 18.13
CA ILE A 133 13.46 7.13 18.56
C ILE A 133 14.71 6.42 18.06
N MET A 134 15.10 6.60 16.80
CA MET A 134 16.30 5.99 16.22
C MET A 134 17.61 6.64 16.69
N GLY A 135 17.53 7.81 17.34
CA GLY A 135 18.69 8.52 17.87
C GLY A 135 19.58 9.17 16.80
N GLU A 136 19.12 9.22 15.54
CA GLU A 136 19.86 9.77 14.40
C GLU A 136 20.09 11.27 14.50
N LEU A 137 19.34 11.98 15.35
CA LEU A 137 19.55 13.39 15.65
C LEU A 137 20.99 13.71 16.08
N LYS A 138 21.68 12.78 16.75
CA LYS A 138 23.08 12.96 17.15
C LYS A 138 24.05 12.82 15.97
N LYS A 139 23.78 11.90 15.03
CA LYS A 139 24.55 11.75 13.79
C LYS A 139 24.38 12.96 12.88
N ILE A 140 23.14 13.40 12.65
CA ILE A 140 22.86 14.60 11.84
C ILE A 140 23.60 15.84 12.40
N LYS A 141 23.62 16.02 13.73
CA LYS A 141 24.37 17.12 14.37
C LYS A 141 25.89 17.00 14.21
N HIS A 142 26.43 15.80 14.08
CA HIS A 142 27.84 15.56 13.83
C HIS A 142 28.16 15.82 12.35
N ASP A 143 27.35 15.30 11.43
CA ASP A 143 27.53 15.42 9.99
C ASP A 143 27.36 16.87 9.47
N ILE A 144 26.49 17.66 10.11
CA ILE A 144 26.37 19.11 9.85
C ILE A 144 27.62 19.86 10.31
N LYS A 145 28.28 19.41 11.39
CA LYS A 145 29.50 20.04 11.91
C LYS A 145 30.73 19.71 11.07
N GLU A 146 30.74 18.57 10.37
CA GLU A 146 31.85 18.15 9.53
C GLU A 146 31.77 18.68 8.09
N GLU A 147 30.83 19.58 7.78
CA GLU A 147 30.66 20.22 6.46
C GLU A 147 30.70 19.22 5.28
N LEU A 148 30.10 18.04 5.45
CA LEU A 148 30.01 17.08 4.35
C LEU A 148 29.36 17.72 3.11
N PRO A 149 29.75 17.32 1.89
CA PRO A 149 29.25 17.97 0.67
C PRO A 149 27.81 17.52 0.34
N TRP A 150 26.84 17.98 1.12
CA TRP A 150 25.40 17.70 0.95
C TRP A 150 24.85 18.10 -0.42
N HIS A 151 25.50 19.06 -1.08
CA HIS A 151 25.14 19.56 -2.41
C HIS A 151 25.83 18.83 -3.57
N SER A 152 26.65 17.81 -3.27
CA SER A 152 27.28 17.02 -4.32
C SER A 152 26.23 16.32 -5.18
N VAL A 153 26.46 16.28 -6.49
CA VAL A 153 25.61 15.56 -7.45
C VAL A 153 25.46 14.09 -7.06
N SER A 154 26.49 13.48 -6.46
CA SER A 154 26.45 12.11 -5.96
C SER A 154 25.49 11.87 -4.80
N VAL A 155 25.04 12.93 -4.11
CA VAL A 155 24.06 12.85 -3.01
C VAL A 155 22.68 13.30 -3.50
N VAL A 156 22.62 14.45 -4.16
CA VAL A 156 21.35 15.04 -4.62
C VAL A 156 20.67 14.16 -5.67
N LEU A 157 21.44 13.56 -6.60
CA LEU A 157 20.87 12.76 -7.67
C LEU A 157 20.20 11.46 -7.15
N PRO A 158 20.85 10.60 -6.33
CA PRO A 158 20.18 9.43 -5.77
C PRO A 158 18.98 9.77 -4.89
N VAL A 159 19.08 10.83 -4.08
CA VAL A 159 17.97 11.28 -3.23
C VAL A 159 16.80 11.75 -4.09
N GLY A 160 17.04 12.59 -5.10
CA GLY A 160 16.02 13.04 -6.03
C GLY A 160 15.33 11.89 -6.77
N LEU A 161 16.11 10.92 -7.24
CA LEU A 161 15.57 9.70 -7.87
C LEU A 161 14.75 8.86 -6.89
N SER A 162 15.20 8.69 -5.65
CA SER A 162 14.43 7.96 -4.63
C SER A 162 13.10 8.64 -4.30
N CYS A 163 13.06 9.98 -4.26
CA CYS A 163 11.82 10.73 -4.05
C CYS A 163 10.87 10.56 -5.25
N LEU A 164 11.39 10.61 -6.47
CA LEU A 164 10.60 10.39 -7.69
C LEU A 164 9.99 8.98 -7.72
N PHE A 165 10.79 7.94 -7.48
CA PHE A 165 10.29 6.57 -7.42
C PHE A 165 9.35 6.36 -6.22
N GLY A 166 9.63 6.96 -5.06
CA GLY A 166 8.76 6.93 -3.89
C GLY A 166 7.37 7.52 -4.19
N LEU A 167 7.32 8.67 -4.86
CA LEU A 167 6.06 9.28 -5.32
C LEU A 167 5.32 8.37 -6.30
N ALA A 168 6.03 7.80 -7.27
CA ALA A 168 5.45 6.87 -8.25
C ALA A 168 4.86 5.62 -7.57
N ILE A 169 5.60 5.00 -6.65
CA ILE A 169 5.13 3.85 -5.87
C ILE A 169 3.90 4.21 -5.04
N SER A 170 3.88 5.39 -4.42
CA SER A 170 2.73 5.88 -3.66
C SER A 170 1.50 6.02 -4.58
N PHE A 171 1.65 6.70 -5.72
CA PHE A 171 0.56 6.92 -6.67
C PHE A 171 0.01 5.62 -7.27
N PHE A 172 0.87 4.78 -7.84
CA PHE A 172 0.45 3.51 -8.43
C PHE A 172 -0.05 2.53 -7.37
N GLY A 173 0.52 2.56 -6.16
CA GLY A 173 0.08 1.76 -5.03
C GLY A 173 -1.35 2.10 -4.60
N PHE A 174 -1.70 3.38 -4.45
CA PHE A 174 -3.06 3.79 -4.14
C PHE A 174 -4.03 3.55 -5.29
N SER A 175 -3.62 3.85 -6.54
CA SER A 175 -4.43 3.55 -7.73
C SER A 175 -4.78 2.07 -7.82
N CYS A 176 -3.81 1.20 -7.58
CA CYS A 176 -4.02 -0.25 -7.59
C CYS A 176 -4.92 -0.69 -6.42
N ARG A 177 -4.69 -0.20 -5.20
CA ARG A 177 -5.57 -0.48 -4.04
C ARG A 177 -7.02 -0.02 -4.25
N ARG A 178 -7.28 0.95 -5.12
CA ARG A 178 -8.66 1.29 -5.55
C ARG A 178 -9.24 0.25 -6.49
N ALA A 179 -8.45 -0.21 -7.46
CA ALA A 179 -8.90 -1.13 -8.51
C ALA A 179 -9.08 -2.58 -8.05
N ILE A 180 -8.26 -3.07 -7.11
CA ILE A 180 -8.26 -4.48 -6.67
C ILE A 180 -8.48 -4.63 -5.17
N SER A 181 -8.79 -5.85 -4.71
CA SER A 181 -8.95 -6.17 -3.29
C SER A 181 -7.64 -6.01 -2.50
N ALA A 182 -7.72 -5.86 -1.18
CA ALA A 182 -6.53 -5.84 -0.31
C ALA A 182 -5.70 -7.11 -0.49
N THR A 183 -6.38 -8.27 -0.52
CA THR A 183 -5.74 -9.56 -0.77
C THR A 183 -5.04 -9.59 -2.13
N GLY A 184 -5.72 -9.14 -3.19
CA GLY A 184 -5.13 -9.05 -4.53
C GLY A 184 -3.90 -8.14 -4.57
N PHE A 185 -3.93 -7.02 -3.86
CA PHE A 185 -2.79 -6.10 -3.76
C PHE A 185 -1.59 -6.75 -3.07
N THR A 186 -1.81 -7.53 -2.01
CA THR A 186 -0.73 -8.25 -1.34
C THR A 186 -0.11 -9.34 -2.22
N VAL A 187 -0.93 -10.09 -2.96
CA VAL A 187 -0.45 -11.10 -3.90
C VAL A 187 0.32 -10.47 -5.05
N LEU A 188 -0.16 -9.36 -5.62
CA LEU A 188 0.58 -8.60 -6.63
C LEU A 188 1.96 -8.19 -6.11
N GLY A 189 2.05 -7.77 -4.84
CA GLY A 189 3.32 -7.44 -4.19
C GLY A 189 4.29 -8.63 -4.08
N ILE A 190 3.77 -9.86 -3.88
CA ILE A 190 4.60 -11.08 -3.87
C ILE A 190 5.13 -11.39 -5.27
N VAL A 191 4.27 -11.27 -6.29
CA VAL A 191 4.67 -11.47 -7.70
C VAL A 191 5.67 -10.41 -8.15
N ASN A 192 5.58 -9.16 -7.66
CA ASN A 192 6.57 -8.14 -7.97
C ASN A 192 7.95 -8.43 -7.34
N LYS A 193 7.98 -9.13 -6.21
CA LYS A 193 9.23 -9.55 -5.55
C LYS A 193 9.97 -10.67 -6.28
N LEU A 194 9.37 -11.31 -7.28
CA LEU A 194 10.04 -12.31 -8.14
C LEU A 194 11.36 -11.79 -8.66
N LEU A 195 11.35 -10.57 -9.20
CA LEU A 195 12.53 -9.95 -9.77
C LEU A 195 13.61 -9.73 -8.71
N THR A 196 13.22 -9.28 -7.50
CA THR A 196 14.15 -9.10 -6.38
C THR A 196 14.78 -10.41 -5.96
N VAL A 197 14.04 -11.52 -5.94
CA VAL A 197 14.62 -12.84 -5.59
C VAL A 197 15.58 -13.33 -6.67
N VAL A 198 15.21 -13.19 -7.95
CA VAL A 198 16.11 -13.55 -9.06
C VAL A 198 17.40 -12.75 -8.98
N ILE A 199 17.31 -11.44 -8.74
CA ILE A 199 18.48 -10.59 -8.53
C ILE A 199 19.27 -11.02 -7.29
N ASN A 200 18.60 -11.35 -6.18
CA ASN A 200 19.24 -11.82 -4.94
C ASN A 200 20.07 -13.09 -5.19
N LEU A 201 19.51 -14.07 -5.91
CA LEU A 201 20.19 -15.31 -6.26
C LEU A 201 21.37 -15.11 -7.22
N VAL A 202 21.32 -14.07 -8.07
CA VAL A 202 22.39 -13.75 -9.03
C VAL A 202 23.53 -12.95 -8.41
N ILE A 203 23.23 -12.03 -7.48
CA ILE A 203 24.20 -11.07 -6.95
C ILE A 203 24.80 -11.51 -5.61
N TRP A 204 24.05 -12.21 -4.74
CA TRP A 204 24.53 -12.57 -3.40
C TRP A 204 24.86 -14.06 -3.29
N ASP A 205 26.05 -14.39 -2.80
CA ASP A 205 26.51 -15.77 -2.54
C ASP A 205 25.88 -16.41 -1.29
N LYS A 206 25.21 -15.61 -0.44
CA LYS A 206 24.59 -16.05 0.81
C LYS A 206 23.07 -16.21 0.64
N HIS A 207 22.66 -17.22 -0.11
CA HIS A 207 21.27 -17.56 -0.35
C HIS A 207 20.82 -18.75 0.51
N SER A 208 19.50 -18.88 0.69
CA SER A 208 18.89 -20.04 1.33
C SER A 208 19.31 -21.36 0.68
N THR A 209 19.17 -22.47 1.42
CA THR A 209 19.46 -23.80 0.89
C THR A 209 18.59 -24.10 -0.34
N VAL A 210 19.02 -25.05 -1.18
CA VAL A 210 18.27 -25.44 -2.40
C VAL A 210 16.80 -25.76 -2.10
N VAL A 211 16.53 -26.35 -0.94
CA VAL A 211 15.17 -26.65 -0.48
C VAL A 211 14.39 -25.36 -0.13
N GLY A 212 15.04 -24.38 0.50
CA GLY A 212 14.45 -23.06 0.73
C GLY A 212 14.18 -22.31 -0.56
N THR A 213 15.06 -22.41 -1.57
CA THR A 213 14.81 -21.87 -2.92
C THR A 213 13.57 -22.49 -3.56
N ILE A 214 13.39 -23.82 -3.43
CA ILE A 214 12.17 -24.49 -3.90
C ILE A 214 10.93 -23.99 -3.15
N GLY A 215 11.01 -23.81 -1.82
CA GLY A 215 9.93 -23.22 -1.02
C GLY A 215 9.54 -21.82 -1.51
N LEU A 216 10.53 -20.96 -1.79
CA LEU A 216 10.32 -19.64 -2.38
C LEU A 216 9.62 -19.73 -3.75
N LEU A 217 10.07 -20.62 -4.64
CA LEU A 217 9.43 -20.82 -5.95
C LEU A 217 7.99 -21.33 -5.84
N ILE A 218 7.68 -22.16 -4.84
CA ILE A 218 6.30 -22.59 -4.56
C ILE A 218 5.44 -21.40 -4.12
N CYS A 219 5.95 -20.52 -3.24
CA CYS A 219 5.26 -19.29 -2.87
C CYS A 219 4.89 -18.43 -4.09
N MET A 220 5.83 -18.35 -5.03
CA MET A 220 5.70 -17.58 -6.26
C MET A 220 4.66 -18.17 -7.21
N LEU A 221 4.71 -19.48 -7.44
CA LEU A 221 3.71 -20.21 -8.25
C LEU A 221 2.31 -20.06 -7.65
N GLY A 222 2.19 -20.13 -6.31
CA GLY A 222 0.93 -19.86 -5.61
C GLY A 222 0.36 -18.47 -5.90
N GLY A 223 1.21 -17.44 -6.01
CA GLY A 223 0.80 -16.08 -6.40
C GLY A 223 0.23 -16.01 -7.82
N VAL A 224 0.85 -16.72 -8.77
CA VAL A 224 0.35 -16.82 -10.15
C VAL A 224 -1.00 -17.55 -10.20
N LEU A 225 -1.12 -18.66 -9.46
CA LEU A 225 -2.39 -19.41 -9.33
C LEU A 225 -3.50 -18.55 -8.73
N TYR A 226 -3.18 -17.72 -7.74
CA TYR A 226 -4.13 -16.77 -7.16
C TYR A 226 -4.64 -15.80 -8.22
N GLN A 227 -3.75 -15.20 -9.01
CA GLN A 227 -4.14 -14.28 -10.07
C GLN A 227 -5.10 -14.94 -11.06
N GLN A 228 -4.83 -16.17 -11.48
CA GLN A 228 -5.73 -16.93 -12.35
C GLN A 228 -7.08 -17.25 -11.69
N SER A 229 -7.10 -17.57 -10.40
CA SER A 229 -8.33 -17.86 -9.66
C SER A 229 -9.20 -16.61 -9.42
N SER A 230 -8.57 -15.46 -9.24
CA SER A 230 -9.23 -14.18 -8.94
C SER A 230 -9.66 -13.41 -10.19
N SER A 231 -9.16 -13.77 -11.38
CA SER A 231 -9.41 -13.08 -12.65
C SER A 231 -10.82 -13.27 -13.24
N LYS A 232 -11.84 -13.59 -12.42
CA LYS A 232 -13.22 -13.38 -12.88
C LYS A 232 -13.51 -11.87 -12.79
N PRO A 233 -13.78 -11.18 -13.91
CA PRO A 233 -13.98 -9.74 -13.90
C PRO A 233 -15.25 -9.41 -13.12
N LYS A 234 -15.10 -9.01 -11.85
CA LYS A 234 -16.10 -8.12 -11.25
C LYS A 234 -15.88 -6.78 -11.94
N ALA A 235 -16.76 -6.47 -12.89
CA ALA A 235 -16.87 -5.15 -13.48
C ALA A 235 -17.09 -4.11 -12.37
N ALA A 236 -16.00 -3.60 -11.80
CA ALA A 236 -16.02 -2.35 -11.07
C ALA A 236 -16.33 -1.28 -12.12
N LYS A 237 -17.57 -0.77 -12.12
CA LYS A 237 -17.89 0.44 -12.86
C LYS A 237 -16.88 1.52 -12.43
N PRO A 238 -16.12 2.12 -13.35
CA PRO A 238 -15.20 3.20 -13.00
C PRO A 238 -16.01 4.36 -12.43
N GLU A 239 -15.76 4.70 -11.17
CA GLU A 239 -16.36 5.85 -10.48
C GLU A 239 -15.98 7.19 -11.15
N GLU A 240 -14.90 7.24 -11.93
CA GLU A 240 -14.57 8.39 -12.77
C GLU A 240 -15.64 8.66 -13.82
N THR A 241 -16.23 7.63 -14.43
CA THR A 241 -17.37 7.81 -15.36
C THR A 241 -18.61 8.28 -14.61
N ARG A 242 -18.79 7.88 -13.35
CA ARG A 242 -19.94 8.32 -12.54
C ARG A 242 -19.79 9.77 -12.10
N ASN A 243 -18.61 10.19 -11.65
CA ASN A 243 -18.34 11.58 -11.26
C ASN A 243 -18.35 12.52 -12.46
N HIS A 244 -17.79 12.11 -13.60
CA HIS A 244 -17.84 12.90 -14.83
C HIS A 244 -19.27 13.01 -15.37
N ASN A 245 -20.07 11.93 -15.28
CA ASN A 245 -21.48 11.97 -15.64
C ASN A 245 -22.31 12.80 -14.64
N GLU A 246 -22.03 12.76 -13.33
CA GLU A 246 -22.73 13.57 -12.33
C GLU A 246 -22.38 15.06 -12.46
N GLU A 247 -21.12 15.42 -12.75
CA GLU A 247 -20.71 16.80 -13.09
C GLU A 247 -21.31 17.28 -14.41
N GLN A 248 -21.26 16.48 -15.48
CA GLN A 248 -21.93 16.82 -16.75
C GLN A 248 -23.43 17.00 -16.55
N LYS A 249 -24.06 16.17 -15.74
CA LYS A 249 -25.50 16.26 -15.47
C LYS A 249 -25.85 17.53 -14.69
N ARG A 250 -25.02 17.92 -13.72
CA ARG A 250 -25.17 19.21 -13.00
C ARG A 250 -24.92 20.43 -13.89
N LEU A 251 -23.96 20.34 -14.80
CA LEU A 251 -23.70 21.42 -15.78
C LEU A 251 -24.86 21.58 -16.76
N LEU A 252 -25.42 20.47 -17.25
CA LEU A 252 -26.63 20.47 -18.10
C LEU A 252 -27.87 20.99 -17.35
N GLU A 253 -28.02 20.65 -16.08
CA GLU A 253 -29.11 21.18 -15.23
C GLU A 253 -28.97 22.69 -15.01
N MET A 254 -27.75 23.21 -14.81
CA MET A 254 -27.49 24.66 -14.71
C MET A 254 -27.74 25.43 -16.02
N GLU A 255 -27.45 24.82 -17.17
CA GLU A 255 -27.71 25.43 -18.49
C GLU A 255 -29.20 25.40 -18.88
N SER A 256 -29.98 24.50 -18.26
CA SER A 256 -31.43 24.34 -18.54
C SER A 256 -32.36 25.27 -17.76
N ILE A 257 -31.84 26.11 -16.86
CA ILE A 257 -32.65 27.11 -16.13
C ILE A 257 -32.88 28.31 -17.06
N PRO A 258 -34.11 28.55 -17.57
CA PRO A 258 -34.36 29.69 -18.44
C PRO A 258 -34.41 30.98 -17.60
N ASP A 259 -33.73 32.02 -18.07
CA ASP A 259 -33.88 33.40 -17.60
C ASP A 259 -35.33 33.88 -17.77
N SER A 260 -36.20 33.57 -16.82
CA SER A 260 -37.54 34.14 -16.73
C SER A 260 -37.63 35.06 -15.52
N ASN A 261 -37.08 36.28 -15.65
CA ASN A 261 -37.55 37.45 -14.92
C ASN A 261 -36.94 38.73 -15.51
N ASN A 262 -37.45 39.15 -16.66
CA ASN A 262 -37.44 40.56 -17.04
C ASN A 262 -38.46 40.78 -18.16
N SER A 263 -39.67 41.26 -17.81
CA SER A 263 -40.58 42.07 -18.63
C SER A 263 -41.85 42.42 -17.85
N GLU A 264 -42.07 43.73 -17.66
CA GLU A 264 -43.36 44.45 -17.57
C GLU A 264 -44.24 44.30 -16.31
N LYS A 265 -44.10 45.28 -15.40
CA LYS A 265 -45.23 45.85 -14.66
C LYS A 265 -45.53 47.24 -15.22
N SER A 266 -46.52 47.33 -16.10
CA SER A 266 -47.16 48.59 -16.50
C SER A 266 -47.95 49.16 -15.31
N VAL A 267 -47.64 50.40 -14.95
CA VAL A 267 -48.38 51.23 -14.01
C VAL A 267 -49.67 51.69 -14.67
N ASP A 268 -50.82 51.32 -14.12
CA ASP A 268 -52.06 52.08 -14.33
C ASP A 268 -52.65 52.44 -12.96
N SER A 269 -52.65 53.73 -12.68
CA SER A 269 -53.14 54.36 -11.46
C SER A 269 -54.50 55.01 -11.76
N GLY A 270 -55.57 54.38 -11.27
CA GLY A 270 -56.92 54.97 -11.29
C GLY A 270 -57.01 56.18 -10.36
N ALA A 271 -57.49 57.30 -10.90
CA ALA A 271 -57.80 58.52 -10.14
C ALA A 271 -59.13 58.41 -9.36
N PRO A 272 -59.26 59.07 -8.20
CA PRO A 272 -60.43 58.95 -7.33
C PRO A 272 -61.56 59.94 -7.68
N LYS A 273 -62.78 59.60 -7.27
CA LYS A 273 -63.85 60.57 -6.97
C LYS A 273 -63.82 60.90 -5.47
#